data_AF-A0A5C6CDE6-F1
#
_entry.id   AF-A0A5C6CDE6-F1
#
_cell.length_a   1.000
_cell.length_b   1.000
_cell.length_c   1.000
_cell.angle_alpha   90.00
_cell.angle_beta   90.00
_cell.angle_gamma   90.00
#
_symmetry.space_group_name_H-M   'P 1'
#
loop_
_entity.id
_entity.type
_entity.pdbx_description
1 polymer ?
#
loop_
_entity_poly.entity_id
_entity_poly.type
_entity_poly.pdbx_seq_one_letter_code
_entity_poly.pdbx_strand_id
1 'polypeptide(L)'
;MTEDDKTIVARILPMLKRHKGFSEKRIFGGVCFMINGNMYVGPWTGSLVVRLDKENHDEKQSKPHVKPMEITGKVMKDWTLIEPAGIKF
;
A
#
# COMPACT_ATOMS: atom_id res chain seq x y z
N MET A 1 3.33 5.80 -12.78
CA MET A 1 4.40 5.42 -11.84
C MET A 1 5.40 6.56 -11.76
N THR A 2 5.44 7.26 -10.62
CA THR A 2 6.33 8.38 -10.32
C THR A 2 7.72 7.88 -9.87
N GLU A 3 8.70 8.78 -9.70
CA GLU A 3 10.00 8.42 -9.10
C GLU A 3 9.86 7.99 -7.63
N ASP A 4 8.92 8.57 -6.91
CA ASP A 4 8.58 8.17 -5.54
C ASP A 4 8.04 6.73 -5.51
N ASP A 5 7.16 6.37 -6.45
CA ASP A 5 6.63 5.01 -6.58
C ASP A 5 7.78 4.00 -6.79
N LYS A 6 8.79 4.35 -7.62
CA LYS A 6 9.96 3.50 -7.85
C LYS A 6 10.80 3.31 -6.59
N THR A 7 11.00 4.39 -5.83
CA THR A 7 11.75 4.36 -4.57
C THR A 7 11.07 3.47 -3.54
N ILE A 8 9.76 3.62 -3.39
CA ILE A 8 8.91 2.77 -2.55
C ILE A 8 9.09 1.30 -2.96
N VAL A 9 8.92 1.00 -4.24
CA VAL A 9 9.03 -0.38 -4.77
C VAL A 9 10.40 -0.97 -4.48
N ALA A 10 11.48 -0.24 -4.76
CA ALA A 10 12.85 -0.72 -4.54
C ALA A 10 13.11 -1.09 -3.07
N ARG A 11 12.44 -0.43 -2.12
CA ARG A 11 12.56 -0.71 -0.69
C ARG A 11 11.71 -1.89 -0.22
N ILE A 12 10.46 -2.00 -0.67
CA ILE A 12 9.53 -3.03 -0.19
C ILE A 12 9.67 -4.37 -0.92
N LEU A 13 10.06 -4.34 -2.19
CA LEU A 13 10.18 -5.55 -3.01
C LEU A 13 11.14 -6.60 -2.42
N PRO A 14 12.36 -6.25 -1.95
CA PRO A 14 13.27 -7.24 -1.36
C PRO A 14 12.73 -7.90 -0.09
N MET A 15 11.87 -7.20 0.66
CA MET A 15 11.22 -7.74 1.86
C MET A 15 10.13 -8.74 1.48
N LEU A 16 9.27 -8.36 0.53
CA LEU A 16 8.10 -9.15 0.14
C LEU A 16 8.45 -10.36 -0.73
N LYS A 17 9.48 -10.26 -1.57
CA LYS A 17 9.91 -11.36 -2.46
C LYS A 17 10.35 -12.62 -1.71
N ARG A 18 10.66 -12.50 -0.41
CA ARG A 18 11.03 -13.62 0.47
C ARG A 18 9.83 -14.42 0.96
N HIS A 19 8.61 -13.91 0.80
CA HIS A 19 7.39 -14.58 1.25
C HIS A 19 6.88 -15.57 0.21
N LYS A 20 6.47 -16.75 0.67
CA LYS A 20 5.81 -17.74 -0.18
C LYS A 20 4.47 -17.20 -0.68
N GLY A 21 4.17 -17.43 -1.96
CA GLY A 21 2.95 -16.93 -2.60
C GLY A 21 3.00 -15.44 -2.96
N PHE A 22 4.19 -14.84 -2.96
CA PHE A 22 4.42 -13.50 -3.50
C PHE A 22 4.10 -13.45 -5.00
N SER A 23 3.34 -12.44 -5.40
CA SER A 23 3.15 -12.10 -6.81
C SER A 23 2.93 -10.61 -6.99
N GLU A 24 3.28 -10.09 -8.15
CA GLU A 24 3.07 -8.69 -8.52
C GLU A 24 1.83 -8.56 -9.41
N LYS A 25 1.04 -7.53 -9.19
CA LYS A 25 -0.12 -7.22 -10.04
C LYS A 25 -0.15 -5.74 -10.37
N ARG A 26 -0.34 -5.41 -11.65
CA ARG A 26 -0.47 -4.01 -12.09
C ARG A 26 -1.91 -3.55 -11.90
N ILE A 27 -2.14 -2.69 -10.91
CA ILE A 27 -3.44 -2.10 -10.56
C ILE A 27 -3.20 -0.64 -10.16
N PHE A 28 -4.21 0.22 -10.33
CA PHE A 28 -4.17 1.62 -9.90
C PHE A 28 -3.07 2.47 -10.56
N GLY A 29 -2.65 2.12 -11.78
CA GLY A 29 -1.60 2.85 -12.49
C GLY A 29 -0.18 2.59 -11.97
N GLY A 30 -0.01 1.59 -11.09
CA GLY A 30 1.25 1.16 -10.52
C GLY A 30 1.34 -0.36 -10.36
N VAL A 31 2.34 -0.80 -9.59
CA VAL A 31 2.50 -2.20 -9.17
C VAL A 31 1.96 -2.35 -7.75
N CYS A 32 1.20 -3.41 -7.52
CA CYS A 32 0.75 -3.83 -6.20
C CYS A 32 1.32 -5.21 -5.91
N PHE A 33 1.72 -5.42 -4.67
CA PHE A 33 2.29 -6.65 -4.18
C PHE A 33 1.21 -7.48 -3.50
N MET A 34 1.15 -8.73 -3.92
CA MET A 34 0.17 -9.71 -3.47
C MET A 34 0.89 -10.81 -2.70
N ILE A 35 0.26 -11.32 -1.64
CA ILE A 35 0.69 -12.51 -0.91
C ILE A 35 -0.48 -13.49 -0.91
N ASN A 36 -0.26 -14.72 -1.41
CA ASN A 36 -1.28 -15.76 -1.53
C ASN A 36 -2.57 -15.27 -2.23
N GLY A 37 -2.42 -14.45 -3.28
CA GLY A 37 -3.54 -13.90 -4.05
C GLY A 37 -4.25 -12.70 -3.40
N ASN A 38 -3.87 -12.29 -2.20
CA ASN A 38 -4.42 -11.11 -1.52
C ASN A 38 -3.50 -9.90 -1.68
N MET A 39 -4.06 -8.73 -2.00
CA MET A 39 -3.27 -7.49 -2.06
C MET A 39 -2.81 -7.11 -0.66
N TYR A 40 -1.51 -6.85 -0.54
CA TYR A 40 -0.84 -6.52 0.72
C TYR A 40 -0.45 -5.04 0.76
N VAL A 41 0.32 -4.60 -0.24
CA VAL A 41 0.83 -3.22 -0.30
C VAL A 41 1.18 -2.83 -1.75
N GLY A 42 1.08 -1.56 -2.11
CA GLY A 42 1.57 -1.06 -3.39
C GLY A 42 1.68 0.47 -3.42
N PRO A 43 2.65 1.04 -4.18
CA PRO A 43 2.65 2.46 -4.48
C PRO A 43 1.40 2.91 -5.26
N TRP A 44 0.94 4.12 -4.98
CA TRP A 44 -0.09 4.81 -5.74
C TRP A 44 0.15 6.32 -5.72
N THR A 45 0.52 6.90 -6.87
CA THR A 45 0.72 8.36 -7.04
C THR A 45 1.66 8.98 -5.99
N GLY A 46 2.78 8.32 -5.68
CA GLY A 46 3.76 8.73 -4.66
C GLY A 46 3.38 8.36 -3.22
N SER A 47 2.15 7.90 -2.98
CA SER A 47 1.68 7.39 -1.69
C SER A 47 1.83 5.87 -1.62
N LEU A 48 1.68 5.31 -0.42
CA LEU A 48 1.66 3.86 -0.20
C LEU A 48 0.25 3.41 0.16
N VAL A 49 -0.30 2.49 -0.61
CA VAL A 49 -1.55 1.81 -0.30
C VAL A 49 -1.22 0.53 0.45
N VAL A 50 -1.76 0.37 1.65
CA VAL A 50 -1.57 -0.81 2.50
C VAL A 50 -2.94 -1.38 2.84
N ARG A 51 -3.07 -2.70 2.71
CA ARG A 51 -4.23 -3.41 3.24
C ARG A 51 -3.95 -3.77 4.70
N LEU A 52 -4.84 -3.35 5.59
CA LEU A 52 -4.75 -3.60 7.03
C LEU A 52 -5.95 -4.44 7.46
N ASP A 53 -5.71 -5.41 8.33
CA ASP A 53 -6.82 -6.14 8.96
C ASP A 53 -7.69 -5.16 9.76
N LYS A 54 -8.98 -5.47 9.85
CA LYS A 54 -10.00 -4.61 10.46
C LYS A 54 -9.67 -4.16 11.88
N GLU A 55 -9.02 -5.01 12.69
CA GLU A 55 -8.56 -4.66 14.05
C GLU A 55 -7.45 -3.61 14.06
N ASN A 56 -6.61 -3.58 13.04
CA ASN A 56 -5.49 -2.65 12.91
C ASN A 56 -5.89 -1.35 12.18
N HIS A 57 -7.08 -1.31 11.60
CA HIS A 57 -7.49 -0.23 10.71
C HIS A 57 -7.76 1.06 11.49
N ASP A 58 -8.62 1.00 12.51
CA ASP A 58 -9.05 2.20 13.25
C ASP A 58 -7.91 2.81 14.08
N GLU A 59 -7.07 1.96 14.70
CA GLU A 59 -5.90 2.42 15.46
C GLU A 59 -4.85 3.07 14.54
N LYS A 60 -4.59 2.49 13.36
CA LYS A 60 -3.57 3.04 12.45
C LYS A 60 -4.06 4.26 11.68
N GLN A 61 -5.36 4.40 11.46
CA GLN A 61 -5.95 5.63 10.89
C GLN A 61 -5.79 6.86 11.79
N SER A 62 -5.57 6.67 13.09
CA SER A 62 -5.25 7.78 13.99
C SER A 62 -3.84 8.35 13.80
N LYS A 63 -2.98 7.67 13.04
CA LYS A 63 -1.59 8.09 12.85
C LYS A 63 -1.48 9.26 11.86
N PRO A 64 -0.54 10.19 12.07
CA PRO A 64 -0.26 11.26 11.12
C PRO A 64 0.02 10.71 9.71
N HIS A 65 -0.51 11.37 8.68
CA HIS A 65 -0.32 11.01 7.26
C HIS A 65 -0.98 9.69 6.81
N VAL A 66 -1.86 9.13 7.64
CA VAL A 66 -2.62 7.93 7.33
C VAL A 66 -4.07 8.31 7.06
N LYS A 67 -4.60 7.91 5.90
CA LYS A 67 -5.97 8.22 5.47
C LYS A 67 -6.66 6.95 4.96
N PRO A 68 -7.99 6.84 5.10
CA PRO A 68 -8.76 5.81 4.41
C PRO A 68 -8.52 5.91 2.89
N MET A 69 -8.35 4.78 2.22
CA MET A 69 -8.30 4.79 0.76
C MET A 69 -9.70 4.97 0.20
N GLU A 70 -9.89 6.03 -0.59
CA GLU A 70 -11.13 6.29 -1.31
C GLU A 70 -10.92 6.09 -2.81
N ILE A 71 -11.79 5.29 -3.43
CA ILE A 71 -11.79 5.06 -4.88
C ILE A 71 -13.18 5.41 -5.39
N THR A 72 -13.28 6.40 -6.28
CA THR A 72 -14.54 6.79 -6.93
C THR A 72 -15.70 7.03 -5.95
N GLY A 73 -15.45 7.77 -4.85
CA GLY A 73 -16.47 8.10 -3.86
C GLY A 73 -16.80 6.97 -2.87
N LYS A 74 -16.12 5.82 -2.95
CA LYS A 74 -16.29 4.70 -2.02
C LYS A 74 -15.03 4.52 -1.18
N VAL A 75 -15.19 4.65 0.14
CA VAL A 75 -14.16 4.29 1.10
C VAL A 75 -14.03 2.77 1.10
N MET A 76 -12.84 2.30 0.75
CA MET A 76 -12.51 0.88 0.77
C MET A 76 -12.18 0.47 2.21
N LYS A 77 -13.08 -0.28 2.84
CA LYS A 77 -12.85 -0.86 4.17
C LYS A 77 -11.60 -1.75 4.10
N ASP A 78 -10.72 -1.63 5.09
CA ASP A 78 -9.45 -2.37 5.20
C ASP A 78 -8.31 -1.83 4.31
N TRP A 79 -8.51 -0.71 3.62
CA TRP A 79 -7.49 -0.09 2.77
C TRP A 79 -7.09 1.26 3.29
N THR A 80 -5.79 1.45 3.41
CA THR A 80 -5.22 2.65 4.00
C THR A 80 -4.20 3.25 3.05
N LEU A 81 -4.32 4.55 2.83
CA LEU A 81 -3.38 5.36 2.09
C LEU A 81 -2.43 6.03 3.08
N ILE A 82 -1.13 5.86 2.87
CA ILE A 82 -0.08 6.56 3.60
C ILE A 82 0.51 7.58 2.65
N GLU A 83 0.35 8.86 2.99
CA GLU A 83 0.88 9.97 2.19
C GLU A 83 2.41 9.94 2.18
N PRO A 84 3.08 10.55 1.17
CA PRO A 84 4.54 10.54 1.07
C PRO A 84 5.25 10.99 2.35
N ALA A 85 4.69 11.98 3.06
CA ALA A 85 5.23 12.48 4.33
C ALA A 85 5.21 11.44 5.47
N GLY A 86 4.34 10.43 5.39
CA GLY A 86 4.26 9.31 6.31
C GLY A 86 5.25 8.18 6.01
N ILE A 87 5.91 8.22 4.84
CA ILE A 87 6.85 7.18 4.39
C ILE A 87 8.25 7.62 4.80
N LYS A 88 8.82 6.95 5.80
CA LYS A 88 10.20 7.15 6.25
C LYS A 88 11.05 5.94 5.83
N PHE A 89 12.20 6.20 5.21
CA PHE A 89 13.12 5.19 4.66
C PHE A 89 14.45 5.11 5.39
#